data_AF-A0A9D6MXJ3-F1
#
_entry.id   AF-A0A9D6MXJ3-F1
#
_cell.length_a   1.000
_cell.length_b   1.000
_cell.length_c   1.000
_cell.angle_alpha   90.00
_cell.angle_beta   90.00
_cell.angle_gamma   90.00
#
_symmetry.space_group_name_H-M   'P 1'
#
loop_
_entity.id
_entity.type
_entity.pdbx_description
1 polymer ?
#
loop_
_entity_poly.entity_id
_entity_poly.type
_entity_poly.pdbx_seq_one_letter_code
_entity_poly.pdbx_strand_id
1 'polypeptide(L)'
;MNNQTVAWALLIALGSLASEVRAETARCIPFQGRITDAAGGPLPDGPRVIQFQIFGESAGGNALWAGEVHRATLNGGMVNVQLGAKNPLPVDRPDDPTRSFFDATLYLQITVDANADGKIDRADPPLLPRQAIIPVLFARESANSRLLSGYDWRPLFGTNDPQSGTLLDSKIRDGSISRAKLHADAFGPIPVGALLPFAGAEAPTNFLFCGGQEVSRTDYAALFTAIGVRYGAGDGVTTFNVPDLRGRTAAGRDDMGGNAARRMTSSDVGNPGIDGVVLGAAGGSDRVGLTAGQMPLHNHTGRTGSMTRNATHTHAETADASVGGGGGFRVGRTTDGGITTTTSSTGPSNTDHDHVIPFAGGSEAHPNVQPTIILNYIIRY
;
A
#
# COMPACT_ATOMS: atom_id res chain seq x y z
N MET A 1 63.09 -40.27 -27.00
CA MET A 1 62.85 -39.63 -25.67
C MET A 1 62.47 -38.19 -25.96
N ASN A 2 61.16 -37.91 -26.03
CA ASN A 2 60.65 -36.72 -26.69
C ASN A 2 60.37 -35.59 -25.68
N ASN A 3 60.94 -34.44 -26.01
CA ASN A 3 61.05 -33.18 -25.26
C ASN A 3 59.72 -32.42 -25.07
N GLN A 4 58.58 -33.12 -25.10
CA GLN A 4 57.24 -32.52 -25.10
C GLN A 4 56.54 -32.59 -23.73
N THR A 5 57.07 -33.36 -22.77
CA THR A 5 56.50 -33.51 -21.42
C THR A 5 57.07 -32.54 -20.37
N VAL A 6 58.18 -31.86 -20.65
CA VAL A 6 58.79 -30.88 -19.71
C VAL A 6 58.18 -29.48 -19.85
N ALA A 7 57.59 -29.15 -21.00
CA ALA A 7 57.01 -27.83 -21.27
C ALA A 7 55.68 -27.58 -20.53
N TRP A 8 54.95 -28.63 -20.16
CA TRP A 8 53.65 -28.50 -19.47
C TRP A 8 53.75 -28.39 -17.94
N ALA A 9 54.88 -28.78 -17.35
CA ALA A 9 55.11 -28.64 -15.91
C ALA A 9 55.60 -27.23 -15.51
N LEU A 10 56.15 -26.45 -16.45
CA LEU A 10 56.67 -25.11 -16.16
C LEU A 10 55.60 -23.99 -16.29
N LEU A 11 54.50 -24.24 -17.00
CA LEU A 11 53.45 -23.23 -17.21
C LEU A 11 52.40 -23.16 -16.08
N ILE A 12 52.33 -24.19 -15.23
CA ILE A 12 51.37 -24.26 -14.10
C ILE A 12 51.98 -23.68 -12.80
N ALA A 13 53.29 -23.48 -12.74
CA ALA A 13 53.96 -22.85 -11.59
C ALA A 13 54.04 -21.31 -11.66
N LEU A 14 53.61 -20.68 -12.76
CA LEU A 14 53.59 -19.21 -12.91
C LEU A 14 52.22 -18.57 -12.64
N GLY A 15 51.21 -19.35 -12.25
CA GLY A 15 49.82 -18.94 -12.15
C GLY A 15 49.27 -18.83 -10.73
N SER A 16 50.05 -18.38 -9.74
CA SER A 16 49.51 -18.09 -8.40
C SER A 16 50.49 -17.32 -7.51
N LEU A 17 50.86 -16.11 -7.92
CA LEU A 17 51.28 -15.04 -7.01
C LEU A 17 50.64 -13.73 -7.51
N ALA A 18 49.30 -13.70 -7.52
CA ALA A 18 48.62 -12.42 -7.44
C ALA A 18 48.92 -11.89 -6.04
N SER A 19 50.02 -11.14 -5.91
CA SER A 19 50.17 -10.26 -4.76
C SER A 19 49.08 -9.22 -4.90
N GLU A 20 48.04 -9.34 -4.08
CA GLU A 20 47.12 -8.23 -3.88
C GLU A 20 47.93 -7.09 -3.28
N VAL A 21 48.44 -6.19 -4.13
CA VAL A 21 48.94 -4.90 -3.69
C VAL A 21 47.71 -4.08 -3.35
N ARG A 22 47.16 -4.32 -2.15
CA ARG A 22 46.30 -3.34 -1.53
C ARG A 22 47.16 -2.10 -1.34
N ALA A 23 46.71 -0.96 -1.87
CA ALA A 23 47.29 0.33 -1.53
C ALA A 23 46.99 0.59 -0.05
N GLU A 24 47.82 0.03 0.83
CA GLU A 24 47.78 0.32 2.25
C GLU A 24 48.35 1.72 2.42
N THR A 25 47.49 2.65 2.83
CA THR A 25 47.95 3.98 3.22
C THR A 25 48.96 3.81 4.35
N ALA A 26 50.23 4.16 4.12
CA ALA A 26 51.27 4.05 5.13
C ALA A 26 50.81 4.75 6.41
N ARG A 27 50.71 3.99 7.50
CA ARG A 27 50.35 4.52 8.82
C ARG A 27 51.57 5.26 9.33
N CYS A 28 51.51 6.59 9.29
CA CYS A 28 52.60 7.44 9.70
C CYS A 28 52.24 8.27 10.94
N ILE A 29 53.23 8.53 11.80
CA ILE A 29 53.09 9.44 12.94
C ILE A 29 53.97 10.67 12.68
N PRO A 30 53.42 11.89 12.57
CA PRO A 30 54.24 13.09 12.57
C PRO A 30 54.88 13.27 13.94
N PHE A 31 56.22 13.40 13.99
CA PHE A 31 56.98 13.64 15.20
C PHE A 31 57.73 14.96 15.10
N GLN A 32 57.50 15.83 16.08
CA GLN A 32 58.29 17.03 16.29
C GLN A 32 58.79 17.04 17.74
N GLY A 33 60.09 17.19 17.93
CA GLY A 33 60.70 17.22 19.25
C GLY A 33 61.92 18.13 19.29
N ARG A 34 62.31 18.54 20.50
CA ARG A 34 63.57 19.23 20.76
C ARG A 34 64.53 18.26 21.42
N ILE A 35 65.67 18.03 20.80
CA ILE A 35 66.75 17.20 21.32
C ILE A 35 67.70 18.10 22.11
N THR A 36 67.96 17.71 23.35
CA THR A 36 68.86 18.43 24.27
C THR A 36 70.05 17.58 24.65
N ASP A 37 71.14 18.23 25.05
CA ASP A 37 72.25 17.59 25.74
C ASP A 37 71.89 17.20 27.19
N ALA A 38 72.83 16.57 27.90
CA ALA A 38 72.65 16.16 29.28
C ALA A 38 72.49 17.33 30.28
N ALA A 39 72.85 18.55 29.88
CA ALA A 39 72.65 19.77 30.67
C ALA A 39 71.30 20.46 30.34
N GLY A 40 70.50 19.92 29.42
CA GLY A 40 69.22 20.47 28.98
C GLY A 40 69.35 21.59 27.92
N GLY A 41 70.55 21.86 27.43
CA GLY A 41 70.80 22.78 26.31
C GLY A 41 70.43 22.15 24.97
N PRO A 42 70.02 22.91 23.95
CA PRO A 42 69.73 22.35 22.62
C PRO A 42 70.98 21.73 22.00
N LEU A 43 70.83 20.58 21.34
CA LEU A 43 71.93 20.01 20.57
C LEU A 43 72.33 20.94 19.40
N PRO A 44 73.63 21.08 19.06
CA PRO A 44 74.06 22.00 18.01
C PRO A 44 73.43 21.74 16.65
N ASP A 45 73.24 22.83 15.90
CA ASP A 45 72.68 22.78 14.55
C ASP A 45 73.52 21.94 13.58
N GLY A 46 72.85 21.37 12.58
CA GLY A 46 73.48 20.60 11.52
C GLY A 46 72.90 19.20 11.36
N PRO A 47 73.41 18.44 10.37
CA PRO A 47 72.90 17.10 10.09
C PRO A 47 73.23 16.15 11.25
N ARG A 48 72.25 15.36 11.67
CA ARG A 48 72.39 14.26 12.62
C ARG A 48 71.68 13.03 12.09
N VAL A 49 72.23 11.87 12.42
CA VAL A 49 71.55 10.59 12.25
C VAL A 49 70.77 10.31 13.53
N ILE A 50 69.49 9.98 13.39
CA ILE A 50 68.60 9.75 14.52
C ILE A 50 67.81 8.47 14.26
N GLN A 51 67.86 7.54 15.20
CA GLN A 51 67.06 6.32 15.18
C GLN A 51 65.85 6.45 16.10
N PHE A 52 64.69 6.03 15.58
CA PHE A 52 63.45 5.98 16.32
C PHE A 52 62.99 4.53 16.43
N GLN A 53 62.59 4.09 17.61
CA GLN A 53 62.02 2.77 17.86
C GLN A 53 60.85 2.88 18.83
N ILE A 54 59.89 1.95 18.76
CA ILE A 54 58.72 1.96 19.65
C ILE A 54 58.69 0.68 20.49
N PHE A 55 58.42 0.84 21.79
CA PHE A 55 58.38 -0.20 22.80
C PHE A 55 57.04 -0.21 23.54
N GLY A 56 56.70 -1.33 24.17
CA GLY A 56 55.57 -1.43 25.09
C GLY A 56 55.86 -0.95 26.52
N GLU A 57 57.14 -0.74 26.85
CA GLU A 57 57.63 -0.44 28.20
C GLU A 57 58.53 0.81 28.20
N SER A 58 58.55 1.55 29.32
CA SER A 58 59.32 2.79 29.49
C SER A 58 60.83 2.60 29.56
N ALA A 59 61.29 1.39 29.89
CA ALA A 59 62.67 0.93 29.85
C ALA A 59 62.69 -0.60 29.68
N GLY A 60 63.74 -1.17 29.06
CA GLY A 60 63.81 -2.61 28.81
C GLY A 60 62.88 -3.09 27.68
N GLY A 61 62.51 -4.37 27.68
CA GLY A 61 61.57 -4.95 26.71
C GLY A 61 62.09 -5.05 25.27
N ASN A 62 61.32 -5.76 24.43
CA ASN A 62 61.58 -5.88 22.99
C ASN A 62 60.91 -4.74 22.22
N ALA A 63 61.51 -4.33 21.10
CA ALA A 63 60.92 -3.33 20.23
C ALA A 63 59.66 -3.89 19.55
N LEU A 64 58.54 -3.18 19.71
CA LEU A 64 57.29 -3.46 19.01
C LEU A 64 57.30 -2.94 17.58
N TRP A 65 58.14 -1.95 17.30
CA TRP A 65 58.51 -1.56 15.95
C TRP A 65 60.02 -1.40 15.92
N ALA A 66 60.66 -2.18 15.05
CA ALA A 66 62.12 -2.23 14.92
C ALA A 66 62.74 -0.87 14.64
N GLY A 67 61.92 0.07 14.13
CA GLY A 67 62.29 1.46 13.98
C GLY A 67 62.69 1.84 12.57
N GLU A 68 63.09 3.09 12.44
CA GLU A 68 63.74 3.60 11.25
C GLU A 68 64.78 4.67 11.59
N VAL A 69 65.73 4.87 10.67
CA VAL A 69 66.80 5.84 10.81
C VAL A 69 66.54 7.03 9.88
N HIS A 70 66.58 8.23 10.45
CA HIS A 70 66.44 9.49 9.74
C HIS A 70 67.75 10.28 9.76
N ARG A 71 68.05 10.90 8.62
CA ARG A 71 69.08 11.94 8.53
C ARG A 71 68.32 13.26 8.55
N ALA A 72 68.34 13.95 9.68
CA ALA A 72 67.61 15.20 9.87
C ALA A 72 68.59 16.32 10.19
N THR A 73 68.29 17.53 9.72
CA THR A 73 69.06 18.71 10.11
C THR A 73 68.42 19.30 11.36
N LEU A 74 69.18 19.40 12.44
CA LEU A 74 68.75 20.07 13.65
C LEU A 74 68.86 21.58 13.47
N ASN A 75 67.85 22.29 13.95
CA ASN A 75 67.81 23.75 14.03
C ASN A 75 67.28 24.15 15.41
N GLY A 76 68.13 24.71 16.28
CA GLY A 76 67.83 24.96 17.68
C GLY A 76 67.54 23.69 18.49
N GLY A 77 68.08 22.54 18.06
CA GLY A 77 67.79 21.20 18.58
C GLY A 77 66.46 20.61 18.08
N MET A 78 65.70 21.29 17.23
CA MET A 78 64.43 20.77 16.71
C MET A 78 64.63 19.72 15.63
N VAL A 79 63.86 18.63 15.73
CA VAL A 79 63.72 17.59 14.70
C VAL A 79 62.27 17.49 14.28
N ASN A 80 62.03 17.32 12.98
CA ASN A 80 60.72 17.02 12.41
C ASN A 80 60.86 15.84 11.47
N VAL A 81 60.19 14.72 11.77
CA VAL A 81 60.22 13.51 10.95
C VAL A 81 58.83 12.88 10.91
N GLN A 82 58.57 12.11 9.85
CA GLN A 82 57.37 11.30 9.74
C GLN A 82 57.75 9.84 10.02
N LEU A 83 57.37 9.34 11.20
CA LEU A 83 57.63 7.97 11.61
C LEU A 83 56.77 7.01 10.79
N GLY A 84 57.34 5.90 10.32
CA GLY A 84 56.64 4.91 9.50
C GLY A 84 56.75 5.15 8.00
N ALA A 85 57.47 6.20 7.59
CA ALA A 85 57.62 6.56 6.17
C ALA A 85 58.66 5.68 5.43
N LYS A 86 59.66 5.14 6.13
CA LYS A 86 60.67 4.23 5.56
C LYS A 86 60.43 2.79 5.96
N ASN A 87 60.05 2.57 7.22
CA ASN A 87 59.67 1.27 7.74
C ASN A 87 58.24 1.34 8.29
N PRO A 88 57.22 0.86 7.55
CA PRO A 88 55.82 0.99 7.94
C PRO A 88 55.53 0.55 9.37
N LEU A 89 54.65 1.28 10.07
CA LEU A 89 54.21 0.88 11.40
C LEU A 89 53.31 -0.37 11.30
N PRO A 90 53.45 -1.35 12.22
CA PRO A 90 52.62 -2.54 12.20
C PRO A 90 51.12 -2.24 12.30
N VAL A 91 50.30 -3.10 11.71
CA VAL A 91 48.84 -3.05 11.88
C VAL A 91 48.47 -3.54 13.28
N ASP A 92 48.98 -4.72 13.60
CA ASP A 92 48.81 -5.44 14.86
C ASP A 92 50.10 -5.43 15.67
N ARG A 93 49.97 -5.66 16.97
CA ARG A 93 51.11 -5.70 17.89
C ARG A 93 51.96 -6.96 17.63
N PRO A 94 53.29 -6.86 17.45
CA PRO A 94 54.12 -8.06 17.27
C PRO A 94 54.20 -8.97 18.50
N ASP A 95 53.97 -8.43 19.69
CA ASP A 95 53.91 -9.14 20.97
C ASP A 95 52.51 -9.74 21.26
N ASP A 96 51.45 -9.12 20.75
CA ASP A 96 50.06 -9.60 20.84
C ASP A 96 49.30 -9.28 19.54
N PRO A 97 49.31 -10.19 18.55
CA PRO A 97 48.68 -9.98 17.25
C PRO A 97 47.14 -9.84 17.31
N THR A 98 46.53 -10.12 18.47
CA THR A 98 45.09 -9.95 18.66
C THR A 98 44.70 -8.49 18.96
N ARG A 99 45.68 -7.63 19.20
CA ARG A 99 45.51 -6.21 19.49
C ARG A 99 46.09 -5.35 18.37
N SER A 100 45.41 -4.25 18.08
CA SER A 100 45.97 -3.23 17.19
C SER A 100 47.20 -2.59 17.82
N PHE A 101 48.16 -2.18 16.99
CA PHE A 101 49.43 -1.59 17.43
C PHE A 101 49.27 -0.44 18.44
N PHE A 102 48.20 0.36 18.33
CA PHE A 102 47.92 1.52 19.19
C PHE A 102 46.96 1.26 20.36
N ASP A 103 46.63 0.01 20.67
CA ASP A 103 45.66 -0.37 21.73
C ASP A 103 46.27 -0.42 23.15
N ALA A 104 47.42 0.22 23.35
CA ALA A 104 48.07 0.37 24.64
C ALA A 104 48.98 1.60 24.66
N THR A 105 49.46 1.98 25.86
CA THR A 105 50.54 2.96 25.99
C THR A 105 51.79 2.44 25.28
N LEU A 106 52.31 3.25 24.36
CA LEU A 106 53.55 2.97 23.64
C LEU A 106 54.63 3.94 24.11
N TYR A 107 55.89 3.56 23.93
CA TYR A 107 57.04 4.38 24.33
C TYR A 107 58.01 4.56 23.17
N LEU A 108 58.30 5.82 22.82
CA LEU A 108 59.27 6.18 21.80
C LEU A 108 60.68 6.22 22.42
N GLN A 109 61.57 5.40 21.87
CA GLN A 109 63.00 5.49 22.11
C GLN A 109 63.65 6.28 20.98
N ILE A 110 64.49 7.25 21.36
CA ILE A 110 65.24 8.09 20.43
C ILE A 110 66.73 7.87 20.72
N THR A 111 67.49 7.51 19.70
CA THR A 111 68.95 7.44 19.76
C THR A 111 69.50 8.42 18.74
N VAL A 112 70.43 9.28 19.17
CA VAL A 112 71.02 10.32 18.34
C VAL A 112 72.51 10.04 18.21
N ASP A 113 73.02 10.15 16.99
CA ASP A 113 74.45 10.16 16.67
C ASP A 113 75.11 11.36 17.37
N ALA A 114 75.58 11.13 18.59
CA ALA A 114 76.07 12.17 19.48
C ALA A 114 77.53 12.53 19.17
N ASN A 115 78.28 11.57 18.62
CA ASN A 115 79.68 11.74 18.23
C ASN A 115 79.85 12.29 16.79
N ALA A 116 78.75 12.39 16.04
CA ALA A 116 78.66 12.89 14.66
C ALA A 116 79.46 12.05 13.64
N ASP A 117 79.59 10.74 13.86
CA ASP A 117 80.31 9.82 12.97
C ASP A 117 79.45 9.32 11.79
N GLY A 118 78.17 9.71 11.75
CA GLY A 118 77.23 9.40 10.69
C GLY A 118 76.58 8.01 10.84
N LYS A 119 76.73 7.35 11.98
CA LYS A 119 76.14 6.05 12.31
C LYS A 119 75.44 6.12 13.67
N ILE A 120 74.62 5.10 13.93
CA ILE A 120 74.08 4.84 15.26
C ILE A 120 74.73 3.56 15.74
N ASP A 121 75.55 3.66 16.78
CA ASP A 121 76.25 2.50 17.33
C ASP A 121 76.28 2.50 18.86
N ARG A 122 77.18 1.70 19.45
CA ARG A 122 77.27 1.52 20.91
C ARG A 122 77.73 2.79 21.63
N ALA A 123 78.36 3.73 20.93
CA ALA A 123 78.77 5.02 21.48
C ALA A 123 77.58 5.99 21.66
N ASP A 124 76.43 5.69 21.05
CA ASP A 124 75.20 6.49 21.12
C ASP A 124 74.18 5.86 22.06
N PRO A 125 74.19 6.19 23.36
CA PRO A 125 73.18 5.68 24.27
C PRO A 125 71.79 6.24 23.91
N PRO A 126 70.72 5.44 24.04
CA PRO A 126 69.36 5.93 23.85
C PRO A 126 69.02 6.99 24.90
N LEU A 127 68.23 7.98 24.50
CA LEU A 127 67.67 8.97 25.41
C LEU A 127 66.64 8.28 26.32
N LEU A 128 66.93 8.29 27.63
CA LEU A 128 66.08 7.71 28.68
C LEU A 128 65.64 8.81 29.67
N PRO A 129 64.45 8.71 30.27
CA PRO A 129 63.43 7.68 30.04
C PRO A 129 62.76 7.82 28.67
N ARG A 130 62.24 6.71 28.12
CA ARG A 130 61.51 6.75 26.84
C ARG A 130 60.26 7.59 26.96
N GLN A 131 59.92 8.31 25.89
CA GLN A 131 58.76 9.20 25.89
C GLN A 131 57.48 8.41 25.63
N ALA A 132 56.48 8.54 26.52
CA ALA A 132 55.18 7.92 26.32
C ALA A 132 54.44 8.55 25.14
N ILE A 133 53.97 7.70 24.22
CA ILE A 133 53.03 8.04 23.16
C ILE A 133 51.64 7.71 23.70
N ILE A 134 50.83 8.74 23.89
CA ILE A 134 49.44 8.58 24.35
C ILE A 134 48.57 8.35 23.11
N PRO A 135 47.99 7.16 22.92
CA PRO A 135 47.06 6.95 21.82
C PRO A 135 45.81 7.83 22.03
N VAL A 136 45.44 8.60 21.02
CA VAL A 136 44.15 9.33 21.03
C VAL A 136 43.05 8.33 20.73
N LEU A 137 41.97 8.31 21.54
CA LEU A 137 40.85 7.35 21.44
C LEU A 137 40.30 7.16 20.01
N PHE A 138 40.35 8.21 19.18
CA PHE A 138 39.87 8.19 17.79
C PHE A 138 40.65 7.22 16.87
N ALA A 139 41.87 6.82 17.22
CA ALA A 139 42.65 5.86 16.43
C ALA A 139 42.10 4.42 16.51
N ARG A 140 41.39 4.07 17.61
CA ARG A 140 40.80 2.74 17.85
C ARG A 140 39.57 2.49 16.98
N GLU A 141 38.71 3.49 16.82
CA GLU A 141 37.46 3.36 16.06
C GLU A 141 37.66 3.49 14.54
N SER A 142 38.63 4.29 14.10
CA SER A 142 38.93 4.45 12.67
C SER A 142 39.55 3.20 12.02
N ALA A 143 40.25 2.35 12.79
CA ALA A 143 40.76 1.07 12.29
C ALA A 143 39.62 0.08 11.98
N ASN A 144 38.58 0.08 12.81
CA ASN A 144 37.41 -0.77 12.62
C ASN A 144 36.43 -0.23 11.58
N SER A 145 36.41 1.08 11.32
CA SER A 145 35.52 1.67 10.29
C SER A 145 35.92 1.31 8.86
N ARG A 146 37.17 0.88 8.63
CA ARG A 146 37.66 0.43 7.31
C ARG A 146 37.28 -1.02 6.98
N LEU A 147 36.75 -1.77 7.96
CA LEU A 147 36.31 -3.16 7.80
C LEU A 147 34.92 -3.30 7.16
N LEU A 148 34.27 -2.21 6.71
CA LEU A 148 32.96 -2.33 6.04
C LEU A 148 33.07 -2.50 4.53
N SER A 149 34.20 -2.10 3.93
CA SER A 149 34.47 -2.23 2.49
C SER A 149 35.23 -3.53 2.21
N GLY A 150 34.61 -4.46 1.49
CA GLY A 150 35.25 -5.73 1.08
C GLY A 150 35.33 -6.81 2.18
N TYR A 151 34.60 -6.65 3.28
CA TYR A 151 34.46 -7.70 4.28
C TYR A 151 33.59 -8.83 3.73
N ASP A 152 34.08 -10.05 3.85
CA ASP A 152 33.30 -11.23 3.47
C ASP A 152 32.23 -11.48 4.53
N TRP A 153 31.01 -11.07 4.25
CA TRP A 153 29.87 -11.26 5.13
C TRP A 153 29.38 -12.72 5.17
N ARG A 154 29.91 -13.63 4.32
CA ARG A 154 29.49 -15.04 4.25
C ARG A 154 29.54 -15.81 5.56
N PRO A 155 30.54 -15.65 6.43
CA PRO A 155 30.57 -16.35 7.71
C PRO A 155 29.48 -15.88 8.69
N LEU A 156 29.04 -14.62 8.61
CA LEU A 156 28.05 -14.05 9.53
C LEU A 156 26.62 -14.13 8.98
N PHE A 157 26.46 -13.87 7.68
CA PHE A 157 25.16 -13.71 7.03
C PHE A 157 24.96 -14.66 5.84
N GLY A 158 25.92 -15.56 5.56
CA GLY A 158 25.83 -16.48 4.43
C GLY A 158 25.86 -15.75 3.10
N THR A 159 25.01 -16.12 2.16
CA THR A 159 24.92 -15.45 0.84
C THR A 159 24.40 -14.01 0.90
N ASN A 160 24.03 -13.50 2.08
CA ASN A 160 23.43 -12.18 2.20
C ASN A 160 24.52 -11.12 2.36
N ASP A 161 24.57 -10.19 1.41
CA ASP A 161 25.42 -9.01 1.47
C ASP A 161 24.55 -7.79 1.82
N PRO A 162 24.75 -7.15 2.99
CA PRO A 162 24.01 -5.95 3.38
C PRO A 162 24.22 -4.77 2.44
N GLN A 163 25.26 -4.79 1.57
CA GLN A 163 25.46 -3.77 0.53
C GLN A 163 24.53 -3.97 -0.68
N SER A 164 24.03 -5.18 -0.94
CA SER A 164 23.12 -5.48 -2.07
C SER A 164 21.63 -5.48 -1.69
N GLY A 165 21.31 -5.38 -0.39
CA GLY A 165 19.97 -5.02 0.09
C GLY A 165 18.86 -6.06 -0.09
N THR A 166 19.12 -7.22 -0.68
CA THR A 166 18.08 -8.24 -0.92
C THR A 166 18.18 -9.40 0.06
N LEU A 167 17.19 -9.51 0.96
CA LEU A 167 16.92 -10.73 1.71
C LEU A 167 16.08 -11.67 0.84
N LEU A 168 16.62 -12.83 0.50
CA LEU A 168 15.89 -13.85 -0.26
C LEU A 168 14.83 -14.52 0.63
N ASP A 169 13.69 -14.90 0.01
CA ASP A 169 12.56 -15.58 0.66
C ASP A 169 12.97 -16.87 1.40
N SER A 170 13.89 -17.64 0.83
CA SER A 170 14.48 -18.85 1.42
C SER A 170 15.24 -18.61 2.73
N LYS A 171 15.56 -17.35 3.06
CA LYS A 171 16.22 -16.94 4.31
C LYS A 171 15.23 -16.40 5.34
N ILE A 172 13.98 -16.21 4.94
CA ILE A 172 12.87 -15.92 5.84
C ILE A 172 12.28 -17.26 6.26
N ARG A 173 12.53 -17.67 7.52
CA ARG A 173 11.87 -18.88 8.04
C ARG A 173 10.36 -18.69 7.94
N ASP A 174 9.64 -19.76 7.61
CA ASP A 174 8.18 -19.70 7.53
C ASP A 174 7.60 -19.17 8.85
N GLY A 175 6.69 -18.20 8.76
CA GLY A 175 6.13 -17.48 9.92
C GLY A 175 7.08 -16.53 10.69
N SER A 176 8.34 -16.34 10.29
CA SER A 176 9.30 -15.48 11.03
C SER A 176 9.06 -13.99 10.86
N ILE A 177 8.43 -13.56 9.76
CA ILE A 177 7.87 -12.22 9.59
C ILE A 177 6.42 -12.29 10.06
N SER A 178 6.18 -11.93 11.32
CA SER A 178 4.82 -11.79 11.82
C SER A 178 4.26 -10.42 11.45
N ARG A 179 2.93 -10.26 11.49
CA ARG A 179 2.27 -8.97 11.27
C ARG A 179 2.79 -7.85 12.18
N ALA A 180 3.24 -8.19 13.40
CA ALA A 180 3.83 -7.23 14.33
C ALA A 180 5.23 -6.74 13.91
N LYS A 181 5.92 -7.47 13.03
CA LYS A 181 7.24 -7.13 12.49
C LYS A 181 7.15 -6.34 11.18
N LEU A 182 5.95 -6.21 10.61
CA LEU A 182 5.69 -5.39 9.45
C LEU A 182 5.36 -3.97 9.91
N HIS A 183 5.99 -2.97 9.28
CA HIS A 183 5.65 -1.57 9.53
C HIS A 183 4.17 -1.33 9.22
N ALA A 184 3.50 -0.45 9.96
CA ALA A 184 2.06 -0.20 9.82
C ALA A 184 1.64 0.17 8.38
N ASP A 185 2.58 0.76 7.61
CA ASP A 185 2.39 1.17 6.22
C ASP A 185 2.77 0.12 5.17
N ALA A 186 3.29 -1.05 5.57
CA ALA A 186 3.79 -2.09 4.64
C ALA A 186 2.67 -2.82 3.87
N PHE A 187 1.42 -2.66 4.31
CA PHE A 187 0.21 -3.03 3.58
C PHE A 187 -0.76 -1.88 3.83
N GLY A 188 -1.22 -1.16 2.81
CA GLY A 188 -2.30 -0.21 3.00
C GLY A 188 -3.51 -0.95 3.58
N PRO A 189 -3.78 -0.88 4.89
CA PRO A 189 -4.75 -1.77 5.48
C PRO A 189 -6.10 -1.29 5.01
N ILE A 190 -6.92 -2.21 4.49
CA ILE A 190 -8.35 -1.96 4.31
C ILE A 190 -8.85 -1.36 5.63
N PRO A 191 -9.36 -0.11 5.65
CA PRO A 191 -9.70 0.55 6.89
C PRO A 191 -10.88 -0.17 7.54
N VAL A 192 -10.96 -0.12 8.87
CA VAL A 192 -12.10 -0.66 9.61
C VAL A 192 -13.37 0.06 9.17
N GLY A 193 -14.45 -0.69 8.93
CA GLY A 193 -15.68 -0.19 8.34
C GLY A 193 -15.69 -0.15 6.81
N ALA A 194 -14.56 -0.44 6.14
CA ALA A 194 -14.55 -0.57 4.68
C ALA A 194 -15.29 -1.84 4.24
N LEU A 195 -16.01 -1.69 3.12
CA LEU A 195 -16.90 -2.69 2.57
C LEU A 195 -16.39 -3.14 1.20
N LEU A 196 -16.34 -4.45 0.97
CA LEU A 196 -15.84 -5.02 -0.28
C LEU A 196 -16.80 -6.08 -0.83
N PRO A 197 -17.00 -6.13 -2.15
CA PRO A 197 -17.59 -7.31 -2.79
C PRO A 197 -16.61 -8.49 -2.67
N PHE A 198 -17.15 -9.67 -2.40
CA PHE A 198 -16.38 -10.86 -2.10
C PHE A 198 -17.05 -12.10 -2.71
N ALA A 199 -16.29 -12.88 -3.48
CA ALA A 199 -16.80 -14.04 -4.19
C ALA A 199 -16.73 -15.35 -3.38
N GLY A 200 -16.08 -15.36 -2.21
CA GLY A 200 -15.94 -16.54 -1.38
C GLY A 200 -17.17 -16.81 -0.50
N ALA A 201 -17.37 -18.08 -0.15
CA ALA A 201 -18.51 -18.53 0.65
C ALA A 201 -18.39 -18.23 2.15
N GLU A 202 -17.16 -18.14 2.67
CA GLU A 202 -16.87 -17.94 4.09
C GLU A 202 -16.16 -16.60 4.32
N ALA A 203 -16.56 -15.87 5.37
CA ALA A 203 -15.98 -14.58 5.68
C ALA A 203 -14.49 -14.75 6.06
N PRO A 204 -13.56 -14.02 5.41
CA PRO A 204 -12.15 -14.08 5.78
C PRO A 204 -11.90 -13.59 7.21
N THR A 205 -10.77 -13.97 7.80
CA THR A 205 -10.36 -13.47 9.11
C THR A 205 -10.32 -11.93 9.13
N ASN A 206 -10.89 -11.33 10.18
CA ASN A 206 -11.10 -9.88 10.34
C ASN A 206 -12.19 -9.24 9.47
N PHE A 207 -13.05 -10.06 8.85
CA PHE A 207 -14.22 -9.60 8.11
C PHE A 207 -15.51 -10.26 8.60
N LEU A 208 -16.63 -9.54 8.48
CA LEU A 208 -17.98 -10.04 8.70
C LEU A 208 -18.80 -9.90 7.42
N PHE A 209 -19.75 -10.80 7.18
CA PHE A 209 -20.74 -10.60 6.12
C PHE A 209 -21.66 -9.42 6.45
N CYS A 210 -22.07 -8.67 5.43
CA CYS A 210 -23.05 -7.59 5.54
C CYS A 210 -24.48 -8.15 5.41
N GLY A 211 -24.88 -8.97 6.39
CA GLY A 211 -26.19 -9.63 6.43
C GLY A 211 -27.21 -8.99 7.37
N GLY A 212 -26.91 -7.83 7.96
CA GLY A 212 -27.77 -7.16 8.94
C GLY A 212 -27.73 -7.73 10.35
N GLN A 213 -26.87 -8.71 10.61
CA GLN A 213 -26.81 -9.35 11.92
C GLN A 213 -26.33 -8.40 13.02
N GLU A 214 -26.80 -8.67 14.22
CA GLU A 214 -26.39 -8.01 15.46
C GLU A 214 -25.07 -8.60 15.96
N VAL A 215 -24.13 -7.72 16.36
CA VAL A 215 -22.78 -8.10 16.77
C VAL A 215 -22.34 -7.32 18.02
N SER A 216 -21.44 -7.92 18.81
CA SER A 216 -20.95 -7.40 20.09
C SER A 216 -20.12 -6.11 19.94
N ARG A 217 -20.44 -5.07 20.71
CA ARG A 217 -19.63 -3.83 20.78
C ARG A 217 -18.24 -4.08 21.36
N THR A 218 -18.10 -5.08 22.22
CA THR A 218 -16.83 -5.42 22.87
C THR A 218 -15.92 -6.21 21.92
N ASP A 219 -16.47 -7.22 21.25
CA ASP A 219 -15.68 -8.08 20.36
C ASP A 219 -15.31 -7.36 19.05
N TYR A 220 -16.15 -6.40 18.63
CA TYR A 220 -15.99 -5.63 17.40
C TYR A 220 -15.85 -4.11 17.68
N ALA A 221 -15.08 -3.74 18.71
CA ALA A 221 -14.96 -2.37 19.20
C ALA A 221 -14.46 -1.36 18.15
N ALA A 222 -13.51 -1.75 17.30
CA ALA A 222 -13.01 -0.89 16.23
C ALA A 222 -14.10 -0.66 15.16
N LEU A 223 -14.83 -1.70 14.76
CA LEU A 223 -15.98 -1.55 13.86
C LEU A 223 -17.08 -0.67 14.45
N PHE A 224 -17.42 -0.86 15.73
CA PHE A 224 -18.41 -0.04 16.41
C PHE A 224 -17.99 1.42 16.43
N THR A 225 -16.71 1.70 16.67
CA THR A 225 -16.16 3.06 16.60
C THR A 225 -16.32 3.66 15.19
N ALA A 226 -16.16 2.86 14.14
CA ALA A 226 -16.24 3.32 12.75
C ALA A 226 -17.69 3.59 12.29
N ILE A 227 -18.63 2.68 12.56
CA ILE A 227 -19.99 2.75 11.98
C ILE A 227 -21.09 3.08 13.00
N GLY A 228 -20.83 2.90 14.29
CA GLY A 228 -21.80 3.08 15.37
C GLY A 228 -23.07 2.26 15.15
N VAL A 229 -24.22 2.90 15.39
CA VAL A 229 -25.55 2.29 15.30
C VAL A 229 -26.30 2.64 14.00
N ARG A 230 -25.60 3.18 12.98
CA ARG A 230 -26.21 3.68 11.74
C ARG A 230 -27.01 2.61 10.98
N TYR A 231 -26.65 1.34 11.16
CA TYR A 231 -27.28 0.20 10.49
C TYR A 231 -28.20 -0.61 11.42
N GLY A 232 -28.45 -0.10 12.63
CA GLY A 232 -29.27 -0.74 13.66
C GLY A 232 -28.60 -0.64 15.04
N ALA A 233 -29.41 -0.39 16.06
CA ALA A 233 -28.93 -0.16 17.43
C ALA A 233 -28.57 -1.43 18.20
N GLY A 234 -28.80 -2.62 17.62
CA GLY A 234 -28.77 -3.89 18.32
C GLY A 234 -29.76 -3.90 19.48
N ASP A 235 -29.30 -4.36 20.63
CA ASP A 235 -29.99 -4.35 21.92
C ASP A 235 -30.02 -2.95 22.60
N GLY A 236 -29.40 -1.94 21.96
CA GLY A 236 -29.28 -0.59 22.49
C GLY A 236 -28.13 -0.38 23.49
N VAL A 237 -27.49 -1.44 23.98
CA VAL A 237 -26.52 -1.40 25.09
C VAL A 237 -25.20 -2.08 24.73
N THR A 238 -25.22 -3.38 24.44
CA THR A 238 -24.03 -4.23 24.28
C THR A 238 -23.73 -4.60 22.83
N THR A 239 -24.66 -4.36 21.91
CA THR A 239 -24.52 -4.77 20.50
C THR A 239 -24.87 -3.63 19.53
N PHE A 240 -24.60 -3.88 18.25
CA PHE A 240 -24.96 -3.02 17.11
C PHE A 240 -25.14 -3.89 15.86
N ASN A 241 -25.82 -3.38 14.83
CA ASN A 241 -25.99 -4.13 13.58
C ASN A 241 -24.95 -3.71 12.54
N VAL A 242 -24.50 -4.69 11.75
CA VAL A 242 -23.76 -4.42 10.50
C VAL A 242 -24.74 -4.06 9.38
N PRO A 243 -24.27 -3.49 8.25
CA PRO A 243 -25.11 -3.28 7.08
C PRO A 243 -25.78 -4.57 6.60
N ASP A 244 -26.99 -4.46 6.06
CA ASP A 244 -27.68 -5.56 5.38
C ASP A 244 -27.74 -5.28 3.89
N LEU A 245 -26.93 -5.99 3.10
CA LEU A 245 -26.86 -5.84 1.64
C LEU A 245 -27.52 -6.98 0.87
N ARG A 246 -28.25 -7.87 1.55
CA ARG A 246 -28.95 -8.97 0.88
C ARG A 246 -30.01 -8.41 -0.07
N GLY A 247 -29.87 -8.72 -1.36
CA GLY A 247 -30.79 -8.26 -2.41
C GLY A 247 -30.77 -6.75 -2.68
N ARG A 248 -29.78 -6.00 -2.14
CA ARG A 248 -29.71 -4.54 -2.25
C ARG A 248 -28.51 -4.11 -3.08
N THR A 249 -28.68 -3.02 -3.82
CA THR A 249 -27.59 -2.33 -4.49
C THR A 249 -27.13 -1.17 -3.60
N ALA A 250 -25.82 -1.07 -3.36
CA ALA A 250 -25.25 0.05 -2.61
C ALA A 250 -25.24 1.32 -3.47
N ALA A 251 -25.61 2.44 -2.86
CA ALA A 251 -25.47 3.77 -3.45
C ALA A 251 -24.50 4.61 -2.61
N GLY A 252 -23.82 5.56 -3.26
CA GLY A 252 -23.06 6.58 -2.54
C GLY A 252 -24.00 7.49 -1.75
N ARG A 253 -23.56 7.93 -0.57
CA ARG A 253 -24.31 8.93 0.22
C ARG A 253 -24.45 10.20 -0.61
N ASP A 254 -25.66 10.71 -0.77
CA ASP A 254 -25.98 11.71 -1.80
C ASP A 254 -25.26 13.06 -1.60
N ASP A 255 -24.84 13.36 -0.36
CA ASP A 255 -24.05 14.55 -0.03
C ASP A 255 -22.53 14.31 -0.03
N MET A 256 -22.06 13.07 0.18
CA MET A 256 -20.66 12.73 0.51
C MET A 256 -20.01 13.69 1.52
N GLY A 257 -20.79 14.25 2.47
CA GLY A 257 -20.34 15.26 3.43
C GLY A 257 -20.33 16.72 2.93
N GLY A 258 -20.77 16.99 1.70
CA GLY A 258 -20.96 18.32 1.13
C GLY A 258 -22.43 18.64 0.85
N ASN A 259 -22.72 19.23 -0.31
CA ASN A 259 -24.09 19.48 -0.74
C ASN A 259 -24.68 18.23 -1.42
N ALA A 260 -25.94 17.91 -1.10
CA ALA A 260 -26.65 16.78 -1.70
C ALA A 260 -26.76 16.94 -3.24
N ALA A 261 -26.40 15.89 -3.98
CA ALA A 261 -26.54 15.82 -5.43
C ALA A 261 -28.00 15.67 -5.88
N ARG A 262 -28.92 15.38 -4.95
CA ARG A 262 -30.38 15.21 -5.12
C ARG A 262 -30.72 14.11 -6.11
N ARG A 263 -29.90 13.06 -6.18
CA ARG A 263 -30.13 11.90 -7.05
C ARG A 263 -30.97 10.82 -6.36
N MET A 264 -30.97 10.81 -5.02
CA MET A 264 -31.81 9.94 -4.20
C MET A 264 -32.56 10.78 -3.17
N THR A 265 -33.67 11.40 -3.60
CA THR A 265 -34.52 12.22 -2.73
C THR A 265 -35.78 11.48 -2.31
N SER A 266 -36.28 11.81 -1.13
CA SER A 266 -37.39 11.13 -0.46
C SER A 266 -38.78 11.49 -0.99
N SER A 267 -38.92 12.26 -2.08
CA SER A 267 -40.16 13.01 -2.33
C SER A 267 -40.86 12.85 -3.68
N ASP A 268 -40.41 11.98 -4.60
CA ASP A 268 -41.13 11.82 -5.88
C ASP A 268 -42.03 10.57 -5.93
N VAL A 269 -43.22 10.79 -6.50
CA VAL A 269 -44.39 9.88 -6.55
C VAL A 269 -43.99 8.49 -7.05
N GLY A 270 -44.01 7.51 -6.15
CA GLY A 270 -43.78 6.08 -6.47
C GLY A 270 -42.44 5.52 -6.01
N ASN A 271 -41.52 6.34 -5.48
CA ASN A 271 -40.34 5.84 -4.77
C ASN A 271 -40.68 5.74 -3.27
N PRO A 272 -40.58 4.58 -2.60
CA PRO A 272 -40.53 4.53 -1.15
C PRO A 272 -39.29 5.32 -0.71
N GLY A 273 -39.49 6.61 -0.44
CA GLY A 273 -38.46 7.64 -0.39
C GLY A 273 -37.32 7.25 0.53
N ILE A 274 -36.16 6.97 -0.06
CA ILE A 274 -34.92 6.81 0.68
C ILE A 274 -34.36 8.19 0.94
N ASP A 275 -34.06 8.51 2.19
CA ASP A 275 -33.25 9.68 2.51
C ASP A 275 -31.79 9.40 2.14
N GLY A 276 -31.38 9.84 0.95
CA GLY A 276 -30.03 9.62 0.41
C GLY A 276 -28.91 10.28 1.22
N VAL A 277 -29.22 11.20 2.15
CA VAL A 277 -28.20 11.81 3.02
C VAL A 277 -28.01 11.06 4.34
N VAL A 278 -28.82 10.04 4.64
CA VAL A 278 -28.72 9.23 5.86
C VAL A 278 -28.07 7.89 5.55
N LEU A 279 -26.88 7.65 6.11
CA LEU A 279 -26.24 6.33 6.06
C LEU A 279 -27.13 5.28 6.75
N GLY A 280 -27.35 4.15 6.09
CA GLY A 280 -28.21 3.07 6.58
C GLY A 280 -29.68 3.19 6.15
N ALA A 281 -30.09 4.32 5.54
CA ALA A 281 -31.40 4.41 4.91
C ALA A 281 -31.50 3.37 3.77
N ALA A 282 -32.62 2.66 3.72
CA ALA A 282 -32.86 1.60 2.75
C ALA A 282 -34.28 1.71 2.19
N GLY A 283 -34.45 1.25 0.96
CA GLY A 283 -35.73 1.25 0.25
C GLY A 283 -35.56 0.66 -1.15
N GLY A 284 -36.44 1.05 -2.06
CA GLY A 284 -36.57 0.44 -3.39
C GLY A 284 -37.55 -0.74 -3.40
N SER A 285 -37.84 -1.24 -4.61
CA SER A 285 -38.74 -2.38 -4.83
C SER A 285 -38.19 -3.26 -5.94
N ASP A 286 -38.27 -4.59 -5.78
CA ASP A 286 -37.90 -5.58 -6.80
C ASP A 286 -38.96 -5.71 -7.90
N ARG A 287 -40.17 -5.22 -7.62
CA ARG A 287 -41.30 -5.21 -8.53
C ARG A 287 -42.05 -3.89 -8.47
N VAL A 288 -42.45 -3.37 -9.62
CA VAL A 288 -43.24 -2.14 -9.72
C VAL A 288 -44.55 -2.46 -10.41
N GLY A 289 -45.67 -2.22 -9.72
CA GLY A 289 -47.01 -2.25 -10.31
C GLY A 289 -47.18 -1.07 -11.26
N LEU A 290 -47.69 -1.33 -12.47
CA LEU A 290 -48.04 -0.26 -13.41
C LEU A 290 -49.44 0.25 -13.08
N THR A 291 -49.51 1.44 -12.51
CA THR A 291 -50.76 2.17 -12.33
C THR A 291 -51.12 2.94 -13.60
N ALA A 292 -52.39 3.35 -13.72
CA ALA A 292 -52.84 4.19 -14.83
C ALA A 292 -52.01 5.48 -14.97
N GLY A 293 -51.50 6.04 -13.87
CA GLY A 293 -50.63 7.22 -13.89
C GLY A 293 -49.20 6.98 -14.38
N GLN A 294 -48.77 5.71 -14.48
CA GLN A 294 -47.45 5.32 -15.01
C GLN A 294 -47.49 4.92 -16.48
N MET A 295 -48.68 4.89 -17.10
CA MET A 295 -48.82 4.69 -18.54
C MET A 295 -48.79 6.05 -19.26
N PRO A 296 -48.10 6.18 -20.41
CA PRO A 296 -48.20 7.37 -21.24
C PRO A 296 -49.65 7.70 -21.56
N LEU A 297 -49.97 8.99 -21.70
CA LEU A 297 -51.30 9.44 -22.09
C LEU A 297 -51.67 8.77 -23.43
N HIS A 298 -52.71 7.95 -23.41
CA HIS A 298 -53.23 7.27 -24.59
C HIS A 298 -54.75 7.31 -24.60
N ASN A 299 -55.35 7.14 -25.78
CA ASN A 299 -56.78 7.15 -25.97
C ASN A 299 -57.18 5.98 -26.89
N HIS A 300 -58.34 5.40 -26.64
CA HIS A 300 -58.95 4.43 -27.52
C HIS A 300 -60.16 5.06 -28.20
N THR A 301 -60.12 5.17 -29.52
CA THR A 301 -61.27 5.61 -30.30
C THR A 301 -62.09 4.39 -30.74
N GLY A 302 -63.34 4.28 -30.29
CA GLY A 302 -64.31 3.34 -30.85
C GLY A 302 -65.09 4.01 -31.98
N ARG A 303 -65.23 3.34 -33.13
CA ARG A 303 -66.13 3.76 -34.21
C ARG A 303 -67.22 2.70 -34.37
N THR A 304 -68.45 3.03 -34.00
CA THR A 304 -69.59 2.23 -34.44
C THR A 304 -69.74 2.42 -35.95
N GLY A 305 -69.81 1.32 -36.69
CA GLY A 305 -70.18 1.37 -38.10
C GLY A 305 -71.52 2.09 -38.23
N SER A 306 -71.60 3.03 -39.17
CA SER A 306 -72.79 3.82 -39.49
C SER A 306 -74.07 2.97 -39.44
N MET A 307 -74.83 3.03 -38.36
CA MET A 307 -76.18 2.46 -38.33
C MET A 307 -77.11 3.41 -39.09
N THR A 308 -77.04 3.36 -40.41
CA THR A 308 -78.05 3.98 -41.29
C THR A 308 -79.22 3.02 -41.56
N ARG A 309 -79.29 1.88 -40.85
CA ARG A 309 -80.49 1.05 -40.82
C ARG A 309 -81.05 1.02 -39.42
N ASN A 310 -81.97 1.94 -39.19
CA ASN A 310 -83.02 1.84 -38.19
C ASN A 310 -83.47 0.37 -38.11
N ALA A 311 -83.41 -0.26 -36.93
CA ALA A 311 -83.95 -1.60 -36.74
C ALA A 311 -85.46 -1.52 -36.99
N THR A 312 -85.86 -1.85 -38.22
CA THR A 312 -87.26 -1.94 -38.61
C THR A 312 -87.91 -3.03 -37.80
N HIS A 313 -88.77 -2.66 -36.85
CA HIS A 313 -89.76 -3.55 -36.28
C HIS A 313 -91.14 -3.08 -36.74
N THR A 314 -92.01 -4.03 -37.06
CA THR A 314 -93.36 -3.78 -37.57
C THR A 314 -94.36 -4.19 -36.50
N HIS A 315 -95.25 -3.28 -36.11
CA HIS A 315 -96.44 -3.63 -35.35
C HIS A 315 -97.54 -4.01 -36.34
N ALA A 316 -98.06 -5.23 -36.23
CA ALA A 316 -99.27 -5.63 -36.90
C ALA A 316 -100.44 -5.32 -35.97
N GLU A 317 -101.03 -4.14 -36.10
CA GLU A 317 -102.32 -3.85 -35.48
C GLU A 317 -103.43 -4.22 -36.46
N THR A 318 -104.19 -5.27 -36.12
CA THR A 318 -105.43 -5.61 -36.81
C THR A 318 -106.53 -4.75 -36.20
N ALA A 319 -106.83 -3.60 -36.81
CA ALA A 319 -108.06 -2.89 -36.50
C ALA A 319 -109.23 -3.61 -37.18
N ASP A 320 -110.05 -4.33 -36.40
CA ASP A 320 -111.32 -4.87 -36.89
C ASP A 320 -112.31 -3.70 -37.07
N ALA A 321 -112.39 -3.17 -38.28
CA ALA A 321 -113.41 -2.20 -38.65
C ALA A 321 -114.73 -2.93 -38.92
N SER A 322 -115.43 -3.34 -37.87
CA SER A 322 -116.82 -3.81 -37.98
C SER A 322 -117.75 -2.61 -38.22
N VAL A 323 -118.17 -2.42 -39.47
CA VAL A 323 -119.19 -1.40 -39.81
C VAL A 323 -120.55 -2.08 -39.93
N GLY A 324 -121.28 -2.10 -38.81
CA GLY A 324 -122.70 -2.44 -38.81
C GLY A 324 -123.55 -1.25 -39.25
N GLY A 325 -124.16 -1.35 -40.43
CA GLY A 325 -125.33 -0.56 -40.82
C GLY A 325 -125.08 0.75 -41.59
N GLY A 326 -125.52 0.76 -42.86
CA GLY A 326 -126.22 1.86 -43.55
C GLY A 326 -125.57 3.23 -43.76
N GLY A 327 -124.42 3.57 -43.15
CA GLY A 327 -123.77 4.88 -43.26
C GLY A 327 -122.39 4.78 -43.90
N GLY A 328 -122.14 5.54 -44.97
CA GLY A 328 -120.90 5.46 -45.75
C GLY A 328 -119.63 5.81 -44.95
N PHE A 329 -118.75 4.83 -44.78
CA PHE A 329 -117.39 4.97 -44.27
C PHE A 329 -116.47 5.58 -45.34
N ARG A 330 -115.89 6.75 -45.07
CA ARG A 330 -114.93 7.40 -45.98
C ARG A 330 -113.50 7.11 -45.52
N VAL A 331 -112.81 6.22 -46.24
CA VAL A 331 -111.35 6.07 -46.17
C VAL A 331 -110.74 6.96 -47.24
N GLY A 332 -109.76 7.80 -46.87
CA GLY A 332 -109.00 8.58 -47.85
C GLY A 332 -108.27 7.65 -48.82
N ARG A 333 -108.62 7.72 -50.10
CA ARG A 333 -108.02 6.92 -51.18
C ARG A 333 -106.89 7.72 -51.80
N THR A 334 -105.68 7.17 -51.88
CA THR A 334 -104.65 7.76 -52.76
C THR A 334 -104.96 7.42 -54.22
N THR A 335 -104.39 8.19 -55.16
CA THR A 335 -104.62 8.05 -56.61
C THR A 335 -104.32 6.67 -57.18
N ASP A 336 -103.62 5.82 -56.42
CA ASP A 336 -103.15 4.52 -56.87
C ASP A 336 -104.01 3.37 -56.27
N GLY A 337 -105.12 3.72 -55.61
CA GLY A 337 -106.14 2.77 -55.16
C GLY A 337 -105.86 2.05 -53.84
N GLY A 338 -104.74 2.33 -53.17
CA GLY A 338 -104.41 1.78 -51.85
C GLY A 338 -105.04 2.55 -50.68
N ILE A 339 -105.50 1.83 -49.66
CA ILE A 339 -105.83 2.41 -48.35
C ILE A 339 -104.50 2.71 -47.63
N THR A 340 -104.26 3.98 -47.29
CA THR A 340 -103.07 4.39 -46.53
C THR A 340 -103.48 4.71 -45.10
N THR A 341 -103.18 3.82 -44.16
CA THR A 341 -103.06 4.18 -42.75
C THR A 341 -101.74 4.93 -42.59
N THR A 342 -101.80 6.26 -42.46
CA THR A 342 -100.63 7.06 -42.09
C THR A 342 -100.36 6.82 -40.61
N THR A 343 -99.54 5.82 -40.29
CA THR A 343 -98.89 5.77 -38.99
C THR A 343 -97.76 6.80 -39.03
N SER A 344 -97.95 7.92 -38.32
CA SER A 344 -96.85 8.82 -38.02
C SER A 344 -95.89 8.05 -37.11
N SER A 345 -94.79 7.56 -37.69
CA SER A 345 -93.66 7.13 -36.88
C SER A 345 -92.99 8.39 -36.32
N THR A 346 -93.17 8.65 -35.04
CA THR A 346 -92.12 9.35 -34.30
C THR A 346 -90.95 8.37 -34.27
N GLY A 347 -90.00 8.59 -35.18
CA GLY A 347 -88.75 7.83 -35.28
C GLY A 347 -88.01 7.75 -33.94
N PRO A 348 -87.05 6.82 -33.86
CA PRO A 348 -86.76 6.02 -32.69
C PRO A 348 -86.25 6.88 -31.54
N SER A 349 -86.60 6.52 -30.30
CA SER A 349 -85.63 6.68 -29.23
C SER A 349 -84.43 5.82 -29.61
N ASN A 350 -83.44 6.40 -30.29
CA ASN A 350 -82.09 5.89 -30.13
C ASN A 350 -81.73 6.25 -28.70
N THR A 351 -82.08 5.36 -27.76
CA THR A 351 -81.54 5.47 -26.42
C THR A 351 -80.04 5.38 -26.60
N ASP A 352 -79.34 6.45 -26.26
CA ASP A 352 -77.88 6.45 -26.23
C ASP A 352 -77.46 5.19 -25.46
N HIS A 353 -76.67 4.34 -26.13
CA HIS A 353 -76.04 3.21 -25.47
C HIS A 353 -74.55 3.47 -25.46
N ASP A 354 -73.98 3.40 -24.26
CA ASP A 354 -72.56 3.62 -24.08
C ASP A 354 -71.79 2.35 -24.44
N HIS A 355 -70.77 2.50 -25.28
CA HIS A 355 -69.72 1.50 -25.40
C HIS A 355 -68.69 1.75 -24.31
N VAL A 356 -68.74 0.92 -23.27
CA VAL A 356 -67.64 0.85 -22.32
C VAL A 356 -66.47 0.17 -23.04
N ILE A 357 -65.39 0.90 -23.32
CA ILE A 357 -64.09 0.31 -23.62
C ILE A 357 -63.43 0.05 -22.26
N PRO A 358 -63.46 -1.18 -21.73
CA PRO A 358 -62.89 -1.45 -20.42
C PRO A 358 -61.39 -1.22 -20.46
N PHE A 359 -60.83 -0.78 -19.33
CA PHE A 359 -59.39 -0.76 -19.14
C PHE A 359 -58.83 -2.16 -19.38
N ALA A 360 -57.77 -2.27 -20.20
CA ALA A 360 -57.05 -3.50 -20.42
C ALA A 360 -55.71 -3.45 -19.66
N GLY A 361 -55.44 -4.49 -18.85
CA GLY A 361 -54.23 -4.59 -18.03
C GLY A 361 -54.55 -4.96 -16.59
N GLY A 362 -53.80 -5.91 -16.02
CA GLY A 362 -54.03 -6.40 -14.65
C GLY A 362 -53.43 -5.52 -13.55
N SER A 363 -52.77 -4.41 -13.90
CA SER A 363 -51.87 -3.68 -12.99
C SER A 363 -50.79 -4.58 -12.36
N GLU A 364 -50.44 -5.67 -13.05
CA GLU A 364 -49.49 -6.66 -12.58
C GLU A 364 -48.09 -6.03 -12.48
N ALA A 365 -47.37 -6.41 -11.44
CA ALA A 365 -46.05 -5.84 -11.19
C ALA A 365 -45.01 -6.46 -12.13
N HIS A 366 -44.22 -5.63 -12.79
CA HIS A 366 -43.08 -6.09 -13.57
C HIS A 366 -41.82 -6.13 -12.69
N PRO A 367 -40.87 -7.06 -12.96
CA PRO A 367 -39.56 -7.02 -12.33
C PRO A 367 -38.87 -5.67 -12.62
N ASN A 368 -38.31 -5.07 -11.58
CA ASN A 368 -37.55 -3.83 -11.64
C ASN A 368 -36.13 -4.07 -11.09
N VAL A 369 -35.40 -4.96 -11.77
CA VAL A 369 -34.06 -5.39 -11.36
C VAL A 369 -33.09 -5.17 -12.51
N GLN A 370 -32.01 -4.44 -12.25
CA GLN A 370 -30.92 -4.27 -13.20
C GLN A 370 -30.18 -5.60 -13.44
N PRO A 371 -29.52 -5.81 -14.59
CA PRO A 371 -28.62 -6.96 -14.76
C PRO A 371 -27.60 -7.03 -13.62
N THR A 372 -27.61 -8.11 -12.85
CA THR A 372 -26.85 -8.21 -11.59
C THR A 372 -26.19 -9.58 -11.45
N ILE A 373 -24.95 -9.60 -10.93
CA ILE A 373 -24.27 -10.80 -10.44
C ILE A 373 -24.21 -10.75 -8.91
N ILE A 374 -24.45 -11.89 -8.26
CA ILE A 374 -24.51 -11.96 -6.80
C ILE A 374 -23.12 -12.26 -6.24
N LEU A 375 -22.64 -11.36 -5.38
CA LEU A 375 -21.43 -11.53 -4.57
C LEU A 375 -21.81 -11.30 -3.11
N ASN A 376 -21.05 -11.90 -2.20
CA ASN A 376 -21.13 -11.51 -0.81
C ASN A 376 -20.56 -10.10 -0.64
N TYR A 377 -21.03 -9.40 0.38
CA TYR A 377 -20.38 -8.18 0.85
C TYR A 377 -19.80 -8.41 2.22
N ILE A 378 -18.54 -8.04 2.39
CA ILE A 378 -17.83 -8.17 3.66
C ILE A 378 -17.39 -6.81 4.18
N ILE A 379 -17.40 -6.65 5.50
CA ILE A 379 -16.96 -5.44 6.20
C ILE A 379 -15.80 -5.76 7.15
N ARG A 380 -14.77 -4.92 7.11
CA ARG A 380 -13.56 -5.06 7.93
C ARG A 380 -13.84 -4.62 9.38
N TYR A 381 -13.50 -5.43 10.40
CA TYR A 381 -13.86 -5.13 11.81
C TYR A 381 -12.77 -4.82 12.84
#